data_AF-A0A2R6NFV9-F1
#
_entry.id   AF-A0A2R6NFV9-F1
#
_cell.length_a   1.000
_cell.length_b   1.000
_cell.length_c   1.000
_cell.angle_alpha   90.00
_cell.angle_beta   90.00
_cell.angle_gamma   90.00
#
_symmetry.space_group_name_H-M   'P 1'
#
loop_
_entity.id
_entity.type
_entity.pdbx_description
1 polymer ?
#
loop_
_entity_poly.entity_id
_entity_poly.type
_entity_poly.pdbx_seq_one_letter_code
_entity_poly.pdbx_strand_id
1 'polypeptide(L)'
;MRGFQDLRRLAKDVEDIRSLPLPTLLGPFFAIIRSPLSTGPITSAALSALHSFFQCDLISPGAISLDACLSEMSNTVSRCKFEASDSSGDEVTLLKIMTVIQDCMCGSVSTTLGDIEVCEMLETVLTTCCQMRLSEILRRSAEATMHALVKTAFTRLYVLDPIEEEEKLSDNGTVGQEGEAKMTVSTELTGGSESRVTETGVQGVVSPQQVLAPSENSSKPSYGLPSVLELLRVLINILDPTDQAHTDSTRLTALRILNVAFEVAGERICDFPSLSALVLDHGCKYLFQLARSDNPAVLQTTLRTISTMFETMRRNLKLQQELFLAFTIDRLAPPPPPPNKAHSLKTNISPRPGTPTSGISPADVDSDKAPSTPRLLVAPARGDTRELLLETLSLISRHPSFMVDLYTNYDCDMNCENMFERLIDFAAKV
;
A
#
# COMPACT_ATOMS: atom_id res chain seq x y z
N MET A 1 31.89 -23.26 8.37
CA MET A 1 32.75 -23.27 9.58
C MET A 1 34.12 -22.62 9.41
N ARG A 2 34.85 -22.82 8.29
CA ARG A 2 36.18 -22.19 8.08
C ARG A 2 36.16 -20.66 8.24
N GLY A 3 35.16 -19.98 7.66
CA GLY A 3 35.00 -18.52 7.80
C GLY A 3 34.89 -18.02 9.25
N PHE A 4 34.26 -18.78 10.16
CA PHE A 4 34.19 -18.41 11.58
C PHE A 4 35.52 -18.63 12.31
N GLN A 5 36.31 -19.62 11.89
CA GLN A 5 37.64 -19.84 12.46
C GLN A 5 38.61 -18.73 12.04
N ASP A 6 38.53 -18.31 10.78
CA ASP A 6 39.33 -17.21 10.25
C ASP A 6 38.92 -15.88 10.90
N LEU A 7 37.62 -15.62 11.04
CA LEU A 7 37.12 -14.44 11.76
C LEU A 7 37.58 -14.44 13.23
N ARG A 8 37.52 -15.59 13.91
CA ARG A 8 37.98 -15.71 15.30
C ARG A 8 39.49 -15.46 15.45
N ARG A 9 40.30 -15.80 14.45
CA ARG A 9 41.74 -15.49 14.44
C ARG A 9 41.93 -13.98 14.26
N LEU A 10 41.30 -13.41 13.24
CA LEU A 10 41.37 -11.97 12.97
C LEU A 10 40.93 -11.12 14.17
N ALA A 11 39.81 -11.49 14.80
CA ALA A 11 39.29 -10.78 15.97
C ALA A 11 40.17 -10.88 17.23
N LYS A 12 41.10 -11.85 17.29
CA LYS A 12 42.08 -11.94 18.38
C LYS A 12 43.31 -11.06 18.15
N ASP A 13 43.63 -10.78 16.89
CA ASP A 13 44.83 -10.05 16.49
C ASP A 13 44.59 -8.53 16.41
N VAL A 14 43.35 -8.07 16.63
CA VAL A 14 42.92 -6.67 16.50
C VAL A 14 42.53 -6.10 17.87
N GLU A 15 42.95 -4.87 18.16
CA GLU A 15 42.65 -4.17 19.42
C GLU A 15 41.21 -3.63 19.48
N ASP A 16 40.68 -3.10 18.37
CA ASP A 16 39.30 -2.62 18.25
C ASP A 16 38.58 -3.28 17.06
N ILE A 17 37.51 -4.02 17.35
CA ILE A 17 36.70 -4.72 16.33
C ILE A 17 36.06 -3.73 15.34
N ARG A 18 35.83 -2.48 15.75
CA ARG A 18 35.25 -1.43 14.88
C ARG A 18 36.20 -0.97 13.77
N SER A 19 37.50 -1.28 13.87
CA SER A 19 38.46 -0.97 12.81
C SER A 19 38.43 -1.95 11.64
N LEU A 20 37.66 -3.04 11.75
CA LEU A 20 37.52 -4.04 10.69
C LEU A 20 36.39 -3.68 9.71
N PRO A 21 36.56 -3.93 8.40
CA PRO A 21 35.48 -3.79 7.42
C PRO A 21 34.29 -4.70 7.77
N LEU A 22 33.07 -4.15 7.69
CA LEU A 22 31.85 -4.90 7.99
C LEU A 22 31.68 -6.17 7.14
N PRO A 23 31.98 -6.18 5.82
CA PRO A 23 31.89 -7.40 5.02
C PRO A 23 32.79 -8.54 5.52
N THR A 24 33.95 -8.22 6.11
CA THR A 24 34.84 -9.22 6.69
C THR A 24 34.27 -9.82 7.98
N LEU A 25 33.65 -8.97 8.81
CA LEU A 25 33.04 -9.38 10.08
C LEU A 25 31.76 -10.19 9.85
N LEU A 26 30.89 -9.74 8.94
CA LEU A 26 29.54 -10.28 8.75
C LEU A 26 29.46 -11.35 7.65
N GLY A 27 30.43 -11.41 6.74
CA GLY A 27 30.47 -12.37 5.64
C GLY A 27 30.25 -13.84 6.06
N PRO A 28 30.85 -14.36 7.14
CA PRO A 28 30.58 -15.72 7.62
C PRO A 28 29.13 -15.95 8.04
N PHE A 29 28.48 -14.93 8.62
CA PHE A 29 27.07 -14.99 9.01
C PHE A 29 26.16 -14.96 7.78
N PHE A 30 26.44 -14.07 6.82
CA PHE A 30 25.69 -14.02 5.56
C PHE A 30 25.79 -15.32 4.77
N ALA A 31 26.97 -15.94 4.74
CA ALA A 31 27.17 -17.23 4.09
C ALA A 31 26.33 -18.35 4.73
N ILE A 32 26.12 -18.34 6.05
CA ILE A 32 25.23 -19.29 6.73
C ILE A 32 23.77 -19.03 6.36
N ILE A 33 23.33 -17.77 6.40
CA ILE A 33 21.92 -17.39 6.15
C ILE A 33 21.51 -17.67 4.70
N ARG A 34 22.43 -17.51 3.74
CA ARG A 34 22.18 -17.85 2.33
C ARG A 34 22.32 -19.34 2.02
N SER A 35 22.87 -20.14 2.93
CA SER A 35 23.13 -21.55 2.66
C SER A 35 21.85 -22.38 2.82
N PRO A 36 21.36 -23.05 1.75
CA PRO A 36 20.17 -23.89 1.83
C PRO A 36 20.36 -25.14 2.70
N LEU A 37 21.61 -25.50 2.99
CA LEU A 37 21.97 -26.62 3.87
C LEU A 37 21.96 -26.25 5.36
N SER A 38 21.68 -24.99 5.69
CA SER A 38 21.61 -24.54 7.08
C SER A 38 20.20 -24.80 7.62
N THR A 39 20.12 -25.40 8.81
CA THR A 39 18.84 -25.67 9.48
C THR A 39 18.29 -24.40 10.15
N GLY A 40 16.97 -24.33 10.36
CA GLY A 40 16.29 -23.20 11.00
C GLY A 40 16.99 -22.69 12.28
N PRO A 41 17.35 -23.55 13.25
CA PRO A 41 18.04 -23.12 14.47
C PRO A 41 19.40 -22.46 14.24
N ILE A 42 20.18 -22.94 13.25
CA ILE A 42 21.50 -22.38 12.92
C ILE A 42 21.31 -21.00 12.27
N THR A 43 20.39 -20.89 11.33
CA THR A 43 20.05 -19.63 10.64
C THR A 43 19.51 -18.61 11.64
N SER A 44 18.61 -19.02 12.55
CA SER A 44 18.06 -18.19 13.62
C SER A 44 19.14 -17.66 14.59
N ALA A 45 20.12 -18.48 14.93
CA ALA A 45 21.28 -18.06 15.74
C ALA A 45 22.14 -17.01 15.00
N ALA A 46 22.37 -17.20 13.70
CA ALA A 46 23.10 -16.24 12.87
C ALA A 46 22.36 -14.89 12.79
N LEU A 47 21.05 -14.90 12.54
CA LEU A 47 20.22 -13.69 12.52
C LEU A 47 20.17 -12.98 13.88
N SER A 48 20.11 -13.74 14.98
CA SER A 48 20.14 -13.16 16.33
C SER A 48 21.48 -12.49 16.65
N ALA A 49 22.59 -13.02 16.10
CA ALA A 49 23.89 -12.36 16.18
C ALA A 49 23.90 -11.05 15.39
N LEU A 50 23.32 -11.03 14.18
CA LEU A 50 23.19 -9.79 13.39
C LEU A 50 22.40 -8.71 14.14
N HIS A 51 21.26 -9.07 14.74
CA HIS A 51 20.48 -8.16 15.59
C HIS A 51 21.33 -7.62 16.76
N SER A 52 22.10 -8.48 17.41
CA SER A 52 22.99 -8.06 18.51
C SER A 52 24.09 -7.10 18.03
N PHE A 53 24.57 -7.23 16.79
CA PHE A 53 25.52 -6.29 16.21
C PHE A 53 24.92 -4.90 15.98
N PHE A 54 23.64 -4.81 15.63
CA PHE A 54 22.92 -3.54 15.63
C PHE A 54 22.78 -2.98 17.04
N GLN A 55 22.37 -3.78 18.03
CA GLN A 55 22.21 -3.34 19.41
C GLN A 55 23.52 -2.85 20.07
N CYS A 56 24.66 -3.39 19.65
CA CYS A 56 25.98 -3.01 20.15
C CYS A 56 26.60 -1.82 19.38
N ASP A 57 25.86 -1.18 18.47
CA ASP A 57 26.33 -0.11 17.57
C ASP A 57 27.57 -0.51 16.75
N LEU A 58 27.72 -1.80 16.45
CA LEU A 58 28.80 -2.29 15.60
C LEU A 58 28.51 -2.00 14.13
N ILE A 59 27.23 -2.07 13.76
CA ILE A 59 26.71 -1.58 12.48
C ILE A 59 26.20 -0.16 12.71
N SER A 60 27.01 0.84 12.35
CA SER A 60 26.69 2.26 12.53
C SER A 60 27.03 3.06 11.26
N PRO A 61 26.49 4.27 11.08
CA PRO A 61 26.75 5.10 9.90
C PRO A 61 28.24 5.37 9.62
N GLY A 62 29.09 5.31 10.65
CA GLY A 62 30.54 5.51 10.53
C GLY A 62 31.35 4.23 10.24
N ALA A 63 30.70 3.08 10.06
CA ALA A 63 31.39 1.82 9.87
C ALA A 63 32.01 1.68 8.47
N ILE A 64 33.14 0.98 8.39
CA ILE A 64 33.90 0.80 7.14
C ILE A 64 33.14 -0.13 6.19
N SER A 65 32.96 0.31 4.94
CA SER A 65 32.25 -0.42 3.88
C SER A 65 30.78 -0.72 4.20
N LEU A 66 30.09 0.22 4.85
CA LEU A 66 28.68 0.09 5.21
C LEU A 66 27.78 -0.15 4.00
N ASP A 67 27.93 0.61 2.90
CA ASP A 67 27.08 0.48 1.70
C ASP A 67 27.09 -0.94 1.14
N ALA A 68 28.30 -1.49 0.93
CA ALA A 68 28.49 -2.84 0.42
C ALA A 68 27.89 -3.88 1.39
N CYS A 69 28.06 -3.65 2.70
CA CYS A 69 27.49 -4.52 3.71
C CYS A 69 25.96 -4.48 3.73
N LEU A 70 25.33 -3.31 3.59
CA LEU A 70 23.88 -3.17 3.61
C LEU A 70 23.24 -3.76 2.34
N SER A 71 23.89 -3.58 1.19
CA SER A 71 23.45 -4.23 -0.06
C SER A 71 23.53 -5.75 0.05
N GLU A 72 24.63 -6.28 0.62
CA GLU A 72 24.75 -7.72 0.88
C GLU A 72 23.76 -8.21 1.95
N MET A 73 23.47 -7.39 2.96
CA MET A 73 22.48 -7.67 4.01
C MET A 73 21.09 -7.82 3.41
N SER A 74 20.63 -6.84 2.61
CA SER A 74 19.34 -6.87 1.90
C SER A 74 19.16 -8.16 1.12
N ASN A 75 20.12 -8.44 0.22
CA ASN A 75 20.07 -9.63 -0.61
C ASN A 75 20.07 -10.92 0.22
N THR A 76 20.79 -10.93 1.35
CA THR A 76 20.86 -12.07 2.27
C THR A 76 19.54 -12.32 2.99
N VAL A 77 18.87 -11.29 3.50
CA VAL A 77 17.60 -11.43 4.21
C VAL A 77 16.46 -11.74 3.24
N SER A 78 16.45 -11.14 2.06
CA SER A 78 15.39 -11.32 1.06
C SER A 78 15.50 -12.64 0.30
N ARG A 79 16.72 -13.16 0.09
CA ARG A 79 16.95 -14.48 -0.53
C ARG A 79 17.27 -15.58 0.47
N CYS A 80 16.99 -15.36 1.76
CA CYS A 80 17.22 -16.35 2.79
C CYS A 80 16.46 -17.65 2.47
N LYS A 81 17.20 -18.74 2.39
CA LYS A 81 16.65 -20.10 2.21
C LYS A 81 17.33 -21.01 3.21
N PHE A 82 16.55 -21.77 3.95
CA PHE A 82 17.03 -22.71 4.95
C PHE A 82 16.29 -24.04 4.80
N GLU A 83 16.91 -25.10 5.29
CA GLU A 83 16.33 -26.44 5.28
C GLU A 83 15.13 -26.47 6.23
N ALA A 84 13.93 -26.65 5.65
CA ALA A 84 12.69 -26.74 6.40
C ALA A 84 12.81 -27.89 7.40
N SER A 85 12.72 -27.56 8.68
CA SER A 85 12.88 -28.51 9.76
C SER A 85 11.52 -28.78 10.38
N ASP A 86 11.09 -27.89 11.26
CA ASP A 86 9.78 -27.91 11.93
C ASP A 86 9.09 -26.57 11.75
N SER A 87 7.76 -26.58 11.56
CA SER A 87 7.03 -25.35 11.22
C SER A 87 7.18 -24.24 12.26
N SER A 88 7.29 -24.58 13.55
CA SER A 88 7.54 -23.60 14.61
C SER A 88 8.93 -22.97 14.52
N GLY A 89 9.98 -23.75 14.31
CA GLY A 89 11.36 -23.28 14.17
C GLY A 89 11.56 -22.45 12.90
N ASP A 90 10.89 -22.84 11.83
CA ASP A 90 10.88 -22.11 10.56
C ASP A 90 10.24 -20.72 10.76
N GLU A 91 9.11 -20.63 11.47
CA GLU A 91 8.46 -19.35 11.80
C GLU A 91 9.31 -18.46 12.73
N VAL A 92 10.02 -19.05 13.70
CA VAL A 92 10.98 -18.30 14.53
C VAL A 92 12.09 -17.69 13.67
N THR A 93 12.55 -18.42 12.65
CA THR A 93 13.57 -17.92 11.72
C THR A 93 13.04 -16.75 10.91
N LEU A 94 11.81 -16.84 10.36
CA LEU A 94 11.14 -15.73 9.67
C LEU A 94 11.00 -14.49 10.56
N LEU A 95 10.61 -14.67 11.83
CA LEU A 95 10.54 -13.58 12.80
C LEU A 95 11.90 -12.89 12.99
N LYS A 96 12.99 -13.66 13.05
CA LYS A 96 14.35 -13.12 13.15
C LYS A 96 14.80 -12.40 11.87
N ILE A 97 14.38 -12.85 10.70
CA ILE A 97 14.62 -12.13 9.44
C ILE A 97 13.95 -10.75 9.50
N MET A 98 12.67 -10.69 9.88
CA MET A 98 11.93 -9.43 10.00
C MET A 98 12.54 -8.49 11.05
N THR A 99 13.08 -9.04 12.14
CA THR A 99 13.79 -8.25 13.17
C THR A 99 15.01 -7.55 12.58
N VAL A 100 15.83 -8.27 11.81
CA VAL A 100 17.02 -7.69 11.15
C VAL A 100 16.62 -6.66 10.09
N ILE A 101 15.56 -6.91 9.31
CA ILE A 101 15.01 -5.94 8.36
C ILE A 101 14.58 -4.65 9.08
N GLN A 102 13.91 -4.79 10.23
CA GLN A 102 13.48 -3.66 11.04
C GLN A 102 14.68 -2.86 11.58
N ASP A 103 15.76 -3.50 12.01
CA ASP A 103 16.97 -2.80 12.44
C ASP A 103 17.61 -2.01 11.29
N CYS A 104 17.61 -2.56 10.07
CA CYS A 104 18.17 -1.90 8.89
C CYS A 104 17.37 -0.65 8.50
N MET A 105 16.04 -0.79 8.39
CA MET A 105 15.17 0.25 7.86
C MET A 105 14.72 1.28 8.90
N CYS A 106 14.58 0.90 10.17
CA CYS A 106 14.15 1.79 11.25
C CYS A 106 15.32 2.26 12.14
N GLY A 107 16.53 1.76 11.90
CA GLY A 107 17.73 2.13 12.65
C GLY A 107 18.46 3.35 12.11
N SER A 108 19.63 3.62 12.70
CA SER A 108 20.50 4.76 12.37
C SER A 108 21.10 4.67 10.96
N VAL A 109 21.19 3.48 10.38
CA VAL A 109 21.77 3.23 9.05
C VAL A 109 20.76 3.34 7.91
N SER A 110 19.48 3.58 8.22
CA SER A 110 18.40 3.62 7.23
C SER A 110 18.64 4.62 6.10
N THR A 111 19.28 5.75 6.40
CA THR A 111 19.60 6.78 5.40
C THR A 111 20.59 6.31 4.34
N THR A 112 21.35 5.25 4.60
CA THR A 112 22.39 4.73 3.71
C THR A 112 21.84 3.68 2.72
N LEU A 113 20.64 3.17 2.96
CA LEU A 113 20.00 2.19 2.06
C LEU A 113 19.57 2.86 0.75
N GLY A 114 19.68 2.13 -0.37
CA GLY A 114 19.15 2.54 -1.67
C GLY A 114 17.78 1.94 -1.96
N ASP A 115 17.12 2.39 -3.04
CA ASP A 115 15.76 1.94 -3.38
C ASP A 115 15.64 0.44 -3.59
N ILE A 116 16.64 -0.18 -4.25
CA ILE A 116 16.65 -1.64 -4.49
C ILE A 116 16.62 -2.39 -3.17
N GLU A 117 17.49 -2.04 -2.22
CA GLU A 117 17.55 -2.71 -0.93
C GLU A 117 16.25 -2.53 -0.13
N VAL A 118 15.70 -1.32 -0.13
CA VAL A 118 14.44 -1.04 0.56
C VAL A 118 13.28 -1.82 -0.05
N CYS A 119 13.18 -1.90 -1.37
CA CYS A 119 12.15 -2.67 -2.05
C CYS A 119 12.25 -4.17 -1.73
N GLU A 120 13.44 -4.76 -1.80
CA GLU A 120 13.66 -6.18 -1.48
C GLU A 120 13.28 -6.51 -0.02
N MET A 121 13.58 -5.61 0.92
CA MET A 121 13.25 -5.79 2.34
C MET A 121 11.73 -5.65 2.58
N LEU A 122 11.10 -4.64 1.98
CA LEU A 122 9.65 -4.43 2.06
C LEU A 122 8.88 -5.60 1.45
N GLU A 123 9.30 -6.09 0.28
CA GLU A 123 8.70 -7.25 -0.39
C GLU A 123 8.75 -8.49 0.50
N THR A 124 9.88 -8.73 1.17
CA THR A 124 10.06 -9.87 2.07
C THR A 124 9.06 -9.85 3.23
N VAL A 125 8.90 -8.69 3.88
CA VAL A 125 7.96 -8.55 4.99
C VAL A 125 6.51 -8.59 4.48
N LEU A 126 6.20 -7.97 3.34
CA LEU A 126 4.86 -7.96 2.76
C LEU A 126 4.40 -9.35 2.36
N THR A 127 5.29 -10.12 1.73
CA THR A 127 5.06 -11.53 1.38
C THR A 127 4.72 -12.34 2.62
N THR A 128 5.48 -12.14 3.70
CA THR A 128 5.23 -12.80 5.00
C THR A 128 3.86 -12.43 5.58
N CYS A 129 3.43 -11.16 5.46
CA CYS A 129 2.10 -10.72 5.91
C CYS A 129 0.95 -11.39 5.14
N CYS A 130 1.16 -11.65 3.86
CA CYS A 130 0.15 -12.16 2.93
C CYS A 130 0.09 -13.69 2.85
N GLN A 131 1.07 -14.40 3.42
CA GLN A 131 1.19 -15.85 3.30
C GLN A 131 0.28 -16.62 4.28
N MET A 132 -0.91 -16.99 3.82
CA MET A 132 -1.96 -17.65 4.62
C MET A 132 -1.58 -19.00 5.27
N ARG A 133 -0.48 -19.63 4.83
CA ARG A 133 0.03 -20.89 5.41
C ARG A 133 0.77 -20.69 6.73
N LEU A 134 1.18 -19.46 7.04
CA LEU A 134 1.86 -19.11 8.28
C LEU A 134 0.85 -18.89 9.41
N SER A 135 1.30 -19.08 10.66
CA SER A 135 0.48 -18.82 11.83
C SER A 135 -0.06 -17.39 11.86
N GLU A 136 -1.23 -17.22 12.48
CA GLU A 136 -1.80 -15.89 12.66
C GLU A 136 -0.87 -14.99 13.49
N ILE A 137 -0.20 -15.53 14.50
CA ILE A 137 0.74 -14.78 15.35
C ILE A 137 1.89 -14.22 14.49
N LEU A 138 2.50 -15.04 13.64
CA LEU A 138 3.58 -14.58 12.78
C LEU A 138 3.09 -13.53 11.78
N ARG A 139 1.93 -13.74 11.14
CA ARG A 139 1.35 -12.75 10.22
C ARG A 139 1.03 -11.42 10.89
N ARG A 140 0.50 -11.45 12.13
CA ARG A 140 0.26 -10.23 12.93
C ARG A 140 1.55 -9.54 13.34
N SER A 141 2.60 -10.30 13.68
CA SER A 141 3.92 -9.75 13.96
C SER A 141 4.53 -9.11 12.70
N ALA A 142 4.42 -9.78 11.55
CA ALA A 142 4.87 -9.26 10.26
C ALA A 142 4.15 -7.96 9.90
N GLU A 143 2.84 -7.90 10.13
CA GLU A 143 2.03 -6.71 9.92
C GLU A 143 2.48 -5.54 10.83
N ALA A 144 2.76 -5.81 12.11
CA ALA A 144 3.28 -4.80 13.03
C ALA A 144 4.65 -4.27 12.59
N THR A 145 5.55 -5.16 12.15
CA THR A 145 6.85 -4.77 11.58
C THR A 145 6.64 -3.95 10.31
N MET A 146 5.78 -4.39 9.39
CA MET A 146 5.45 -3.67 8.17
C MET A 146 4.93 -2.26 8.45
N HIS A 147 4.06 -2.07 9.44
CA HIS A 147 3.61 -0.75 9.85
C HIS A 147 4.76 0.16 10.30
N ALA A 148 5.76 -0.37 11.00
CA ALA A 148 6.95 0.38 11.36
C ALA A 148 7.80 0.75 10.13
N LEU A 149 7.98 -0.18 9.19
CA LEU A 149 8.72 0.05 7.95
C LEU A 149 8.05 1.12 7.07
N VAL A 150 6.73 1.01 6.89
CA VAL A 150 5.91 1.97 6.13
C VAL A 150 5.98 3.36 6.77
N LYS A 151 5.87 3.46 8.11
CA LYS A 151 6.04 4.74 8.82
C LYS A 151 7.38 5.38 8.48
N THR A 152 8.46 4.63 8.57
CA THR A 152 9.80 5.17 8.29
C THR A 152 9.96 5.57 6.82
N ALA A 153 9.55 4.72 5.88
CA ALA A 153 9.66 4.99 4.45
C ALA A 153 8.82 6.22 4.04
N PHE A 154 7.56 6.31 4.46
CA PHE A 154 6.68 7.43 4.11
C PHE A 154 7.03 8.72 4.85
N THR A 155 7.63 8.66 6.06
CA THR A 155 8.13 9.88 6.73
C THR A 155 9.23 10.56 5.92
N ARG A 156 9.97 9.83 5.07
CA ARG A 156 10.98 10.45 4.20
C ARG A 156 10.39 11.40 3.16
N LEU A 157 9.12 11.23 2.77
CA LEU A 157 8.43 12.18 1.88
C LEU A 157 8.42 13.60 2.45
N TYR A 158 8.53 13.76 3.78
CA TYR A 158 8.63 15.08 4.40
C TYR A 158 9.97 15.78 4.17
N VAL A 159 11.04 15.00 3.95
CA VAL A 159 12.41 15.48 3.76
C VAL A 159 12.76 15.65 2.28
N LEU A 160 12.14 14.85 1.41
CA LEU A 160 12.36 14.89 -0.03
C LEU A 160 11.69 16.11 -0.67
N ASP A 161 12.36 16.68 -1.67
CA ASP A 161 11.79 17.71 -2.55
C ASP A 161 10.96 17.05 -3.66
N PRO A 162 9.65 17.35 -3.78
CA PRO A 162 8.81 16.79 -4.82
C PRO A 162 9.28 17.04 -6.25
N ILE A 163 9.87 18.20 -6.53
CA ILE A 163 10.25 18.57 -7.90
C ILE A 163 11.47 17.76 -8.34
N GLU A 164 12.51 17.76 -7.51
CA GLU A 164 13.77 17.05 -7.82
C GLU A 164 13.56 15.53 -7.95
N GLU A 165 12.75 14.94 -7.09
CA GLU A 165 12.51 13.49 -7.11
C GLU A 165 11.68 13.06 -8.32
N GLU A 166 10.69 13.84 -8.74
CA GLU A 166 9.89 13.57 -9.93
C GLU A 166 10.72 13.76 -11.22
N GLU A 167 11.62 14.74 -11.26
CA GLU A 167 12.59 14.88 -12.36
C GLU A 167 13.51 13.65 -12.45
N LYS A 168 14.08 13.20 -11.32
CA LYS A 168 14.91 11.98 -11.27
C LYS A 168 14.16 10.73 -11.73
N LEU A 169 12.89 10.60 -11.37
CA LEU A 169 12.04 9.50 -11.85
C LEU A 169 11.86 9.55 -13.37
N SER A 170 11.66 10.74 -13.93
CA SER A 170 11.46 10.91 -15.37
C SER A 170 12.75 10.66 -16.18
N ASP A 171 13.91 11.08 -15.67
CA ASP A 171 15.21 10.91 -16.33
C ASP A 171 15.69 9.45 -16.32
N ASN A 172 15.42 8.71 -15.24
CA ASN A 172 15.67 7.26 -15.18
C ASN A 172 14.86 6.46 -16.22
N GLY A 173 13.87 7.05 -16.88
CA GLY A 173 13.18 6.47 -18.03
C GLY A 173 13.98 6.49 -19.35
N THR A 174 15.10 7.23 -19.42
CA THR A 174 15.86 7.45 -20.67
C THR A 174 17.29 6.85 -20.68
N VAL A 175 17.78 6.33 -19.55
CA VAL A 175 19.07 5.61 -19.47
C VAL A 175 18.81 4.15 -19.10
N GLY A 176 19.37 3.24 -19.90
CA GLY A 176 18.98 1.83 -19.99
C GLY A 176 18.82 1.03 -18.70
N GLN A 177 17.94 0.02 -18.80
CA GLN A 177 17.70 -1.08 -17.87
C GLN A 177 18.92 -1.51 -17.05
N GLU A 178 19.01 -1.03 -15.81
CA GLU A 178 19.69 -1.73 -14.73
C GLU A 178 18.78 -1.73 -13.50
N GLY A 179 18.08 -2.86 -13.30
CA GLY A 179 17.45 -3.21 -12.02
C GLY A 179 16.23 -2.39 -11.59
N GLU A 180 15.15 -2.39 -12.37
CA GLU A 180 13.86 -1.88 -11.90
C GLU A 180 13.43 -2.71 -10.67
N ALA A 181 13.44 -2.08 -9.48
CA ALA A 181 13.12 -2.72 -8.21
C ALA A 181 11.61 -2.95 -8.12
N LYS A 182 11.13 -3.95 -8.85
CA LYS A 182 9.72 -4.31 -8.92
C LYS A 182 9.38 -5.31 -7.82
N MET A 183 8.42 -4.98 -6.96
CA MET A 183 7.97 -5.90 -5.91
C MET A 183 6.87 -6.81 -6.46
N THR A 184 6.91 -8.10 -6.10
CA THR A 184 5.90 -9.07 -6.52
C THR A 184 5.39 -9.85 -5.32
N VAL A 185 4.15 -9.58 -4.91
CA VAL A 185 3.52 -10.34 -3.82
C VAL A 185 2.95 -11.64 -4.38
N SER A 186 3.70 -12.74 -4.21
CA SER A 186 3.24 -14.09 -4.53
C SER A 186 2.65 -14.76 -3.28
N THR A 187 1.40 -15.21 -3.33
CA THR A 187 0.71 -15.90 -2.23
C THR A 187 1.09 -17.40 -2.13
N GLU A 188 1.95 -17.90 -3.03
CA GLU A 188 2.38 -19.30 -3.10
C GLU A 188 3.87 -19.45 -2.73
N LEU A 189 4.19 -20.45 -1.89
CA LEU A 189 5.58 -20.83 -1.64
C LEU A 189 6.20 -21.46 -2.89
N THR A 190 7.37 -20.95 -3.29
CA THR A 190 8.42 -21.75 -3.92
C THR A 190 8.93 -22.80 -2.92
N GLY A 191 8.21 -23.90 -2.78
CA GLY A 191 8.75 -25.20 -2.37
C GLY A 191 9.14 -25.95 -3.64
N GLY A 192 10.42 -26.29 -3.78
CA GLY A 192 11.03 -26.61 -5.08
C GLY A 192 10.41 -27.75 -5.88
N SER A 193 10.25 -27.52 -7.18
CA SER A 193 10.77 -28.39 -8.26
C SER A 193 10.70 -27.66 -9.63
N GLU A 194 11.86 -27.63 -10.30
CA GLU A 194 12.09 -27.47 -11.75
C GLU A 194 11.63 -26.19 -12.49
N SER A 195 12.47 -25.15 -12.47
CA SER A 195 12.60 -24.25 -13.63
C SER A 195 13.57 -24.85 -14.64
N ARG A 196 13.02 -25.57 -15.62
CA ARG A 196 13.75 -26.00 -16.82
C ARG A 196 13.93 -24.78 -17.73
N VAL A 197 15.08 -24.12 -17.64
CA VAL A 197 15.48 -23.10 -18.61
C VAL A 197 15.83 -23.82 -19.91
N THR A 198 15.06 -23.57 -20.96
CA THR A 198 15.38 -23.99 -22.33
C THR A 198 16.58 -23.20 -22.81
N GLU A 199 17.69 -23.89 -23.01
CA GLU A 199 18.82 -23.43 -23.81
C GLU A 199 18.34 -23.02 -25.20
N THR A 200 18.61 -21.78 -25.60
CA THR A 200 18.78 -21.43 -27.01
C THR A 200 20.05 -20.60 -27.10
N GLY A 201 21.08 -21.21 -27.69
CA GLY A 201 22.36 -20.57 -27.94
C GLY A 201 22.27 -19.59 -29.10
N VAL A 202 23.04 -18.51 -29.02
CA VAL A 202 23.56 -17.81 -30.20
C VAL A 202 25.02 -17.46 -29.95
N GLN A 203 25.83 -17.82 -30.95
CA GLN A 203 27.29 -17.70 -31.02
C GLN A 203 27.73 -16.24 -31.09
N GLY A 204 28.96 -16.00 -30.63
CA GLY A 204 29.46 -14.68 -30.26
C GLY A 204 29.95 -13.77 -31.38
N VAL A 205 30.36 -12.57 -30.95
CA VAL A 205 31.42 -11.77 -31.56
C VAL A 205 32.17 -11.07 -30.41
N VAL A 206 33.46 -11.36 -30.29
CA VAL A 206 34.41 -10.71 -29.36
C VAL A 206 35.03 -9.51 -30.07
N SER A 207 35.06 -8.34 -29.43
CA SER A 207 35.95 -7.20 -29.76
C SER A 207 35.99 -6.18 -28.61
N PRO A 208 37.08 -5.41 -28.46
CA PRO A 208 37.87 -5.42 -27.23
C PRO A 208 37.71 -4.21 -26.29
N GLN A 209 38.12 -4.46 -25.04
CA GLN A 209 38.36 -3.55 -23.92
C GLN A 209 38.64 -2.08 -24.28
N GLN A 210 37.84 -1.18 -23.72
CA GLN A 210 38.32 0.11 -23.25
C GLN A 210 38.36 0.10 -21.72
N VAL A 211 39.58 0.12 -21.19
CA VAL A 211 39.87 0.31 -19.78
C VAL A 211 39.52 1.76 -19.44
N LEU A 212 38.35 1.99 -18.86
CA LEU A 212 38.04 3.24 -18.17
C LEU A 212 38.41 3.08 -16.71
N ALA A 213 39.24 4.02 -16.24
CA ALA A 213 39.76 4.10 -14.88
C ALA A 213 38.63 4.11 -13.84
N PRO A 214 38.86 3.60 -12.62
CA PRO A 214 37.86 3.64 -11.56
C PRO A 214 37.68 5.11 -11.14
N SER A 215 36.55 5.70 -11.50
CA SER A 215 36.08 6.95 -10.91
C SER A 215 35.76 6.71 -9.44
N GLU A 216 36.59 7.27 -8.57
CA GLU A 216 36.45 7.26 -7.12
C GLU A 216 35.17 8.00 -6.68
N ASN A 217 34.41 7.35 -5.79
CA ASN A 217 33.31 7.87 -4.96
C ASN A 217 32.07 8.46 -5.66
N SER A 218 31.26 7.62 -6.32
CA SER A 218 29.82 7.86 -6.40
C SER A 218 29.15 7.26 -5.15
N SER A 219 28.92 8.07 -4.12
CA SER A 219 28.06 7.64 -3.00
C SER A 219 26.68 7.31 -3.57
N LYS A 220 26.23 6.06 -3.42
CA LYS A 220 24.90 5.63 -3.84
C LYS A 220 23.86 6.56 -3.20
N PRO A 221 22.91 7.13 -3.96
CA PRO A 221 21.87 7.96 -3.37
C PRO A 221 21.04 7.13 -2.40
N SER A 222 20.68 7.73 -1.28
CA SER A 222 19.70 7.19 -0.35
C SER A 222 18.39 6.88 -1.08
N TYR A 223 17.65 5.88 -0.60
CA TYR A 223 16.33 5.56 -1.13
C TYR A 223 15.42 6.78 -1.09
N GLY A 224 14.67 6.95 -2.18
CA GLY A 224 13.86 8.14 -2.44
C GLY A 224 12.45 7.78 -2.83
N LEU A 225 11.91 8.53 -3.80
CA LEU A 225 10.56 8.34 -4.31
C LEU A 225 10.29 6.95 -4.97
N PRO A 226 11.23 6.30 -5.70
CA PRO A 226 10.95 5.02 -6.38
C PRO A 226 10.46 3.91 -5.46
N SER A 227 11.10 3.72 -4.30
CA SER A 227 10.75 2.65 -3.37
C SER A 227 9.40 2.88 -2.69
N VAL A 228 9.08 4.13 -2.33
CA VAL A 228 7.76 4.50 -1.78
C VAL A 228 6.66 4.33 -2.83
N LEU A 229 6.93 4.73 -4.07
CA LEU A 229 6.01 4.60 -5.19
C LEU A 229 5.69 3.15 -5.50
N GLU A 230 6.69 2.28 -5.56
CA GLU A 230 6.48 0.86 -5.82
C GLU A 230 5.68 0.20 -4.68
N LEU A 231 5.99 0.52 -3.42
CA LEU A 231 5.23 0.00 -2.28
C LEU A 231 3.75 0.43 -2.37
N LEU A 232 3.47 1.72 -2.62
CA LEU A 232 2.11 2.22 -2.75
C LEU A 232 1.37 1.55 -3.92
N ARG A 233 2.04 1.42 -5.07
CA ARG A 233 1.52 0.75 -6.27
C ARG A 233 1.13 -0.70 -5.96
N VAL A 234 2.00 -1.46 -5.30
CA VAL A 234 1.75 -2.87 -4.95
C VAL A 234 0.60 -2.99 -3.95
N LEU A 235 0.56 -2.16 -2.92
CA LEU A 235 -0.55 -2.14 -1.95
C LEU A 235 -1.89 -1.86 -2.63
N ILE A 236 -1.94 -0.87 -3.53
CA ILE A 236 -3.16 -0.52 -4.28
C ILE A 236 -3.57 -1.64 -5.23
N ASN A 237 -2.62 -2.29 -5.93
CA ASN A 237 -2.92 -3.41 -6.81
C ASN A 237 -3.53 -4.60 -6.07
N ILE A 238 -3.08 -4.89 -4.83
CA ILE A 238 -3.64 -5.96 -4.00
C ILE A 238 -5.13 -5.71 -3.68
N LEU A 239 -5.56 -4.44 -3.67
CA LEU A 239 -6.96 -4.07 -3.40
C LEU A 239 -7.90 -4.38 -4.56
N ASP A 240 -7.40 -4.69 -5.76
CA ASP A 240 -8.25 -4.96 -6.91
C ASP A 240 -9.25 -6.08 -6.59
N PRO A 241 -10.57 -5.79 -6.56
CA PRO A 241 -11.58 -6.80 -6.26
C PRO A 241 -11.84 -7.72 -7.45
N THR A 242 -11.40 -7.34 -8.66
CA THR A 242 -11.52 -8.17 -9.86
C THR A 242 -10.44 -9.25 -9.94
N ASP A 243 -9.32 -9.04 -9.24
CA ASP A 243 -8.26 -10.04 -9.16
C ASP A 243 -8.60 -11.12 -8.14
N GLN A 244 -8.81 -12.35 -8.61
CA GLN A 244 -9.09 -13.49 -7.75
C GLN A 244 -7.83 -14.08 -7.08
N ALA A 245 -6.62 -13.69 -7.50
CA ALA A 245 -5.39 -14.12 -6.86
C ALA A 245 -5.25 -13.58 -5.43
N HIS A 246 -5.88 -12.44 -5.14
CA HIS A 246 -5.86 -11.80 -3.83
C HIS A 246 -7.08 -12.20 -3.00
N THR A 247 -6.82 -12.81 -1.84
CA THR A 247 -7.87 -13.20 -0.88
C THR A 247 -8.33 -12.00 -0.05
N ASP A 248 -9.51 -12.10 0.57
CA ASP A 248 -9.99 -11.07 1.51
C ASP A 248 -9.03 -10.81 2.67
N SER A 249 -8.33 -11.85 3.15
CA SER A 249 -7.31 -11.67 4.19
C SER A 249 -6.11 -10.85 3.69
N THR A 250 -5.70 -11.06 2.44
CA THR A 250 -4.63 -10.30 1.79
C THR A 250 -5.04 -8.84 1.61
N ARG A 251 -6.26 -8.59 1.11
CA ARG A 251 -6.84 -7.24 0.98
C ARG A 251 -6.92 -6.54 2.32
N LEU A 252 -7.38 -7.23 3.36
CA LEU A 252 -7.46 -6.71 4.71
C LEU A 252 -6.09 -6.27 5.24
N THR A 253 -5.04 -7.05 5.00
CA THR A 253 -3.66 -6.67 5.34
C THR A 253 -3.21 -5.44 4.56
N ALA A 254 -3.41 -5.42 3.24
CA ALA A 254 -3.05 -4.27 2.40
C ALA A 254 -3.79 -2.99 2.82
N LEU A 255 -5.08 -3.06 3.14
CA LEU A 255 -5.87 -1.93 3.64
C LEU A 255 -5.33 -1.37 4.95
N ARG A 256 -4.90 -2.23 5.88
CA ARG A 256 -4.31 -1.80 7.16
C ARG A 256 -2.96 -1.11 6.97
N ILE A 257 -2.11 -1.66 6.12
CA ILE A 257 -0.82 -1.05 5.76
C ILE A 257 -1.04 0.29 5.05
N LEU A 258 -1.96 0.34 4.08
CA LEU A 258 -2.29 1.55 3.34
C LEU A 258 -2.87 2.64 4.26
N ASN A 259 -3.70 2.26 5.24
CA ASN A 259 -4.21 3.20 6.24
C ASN A 259 -3.05 3.85 7.03
N VAL A 260 -2.03 3.08 7.42
CA VAL A 260 -0.84 3.63 8.09
C VAL A 260 -0.08 4.59 7.17
N ALA A 261 0.07 4.27 5.88
CA ALA A 261 0.72 5.15 4.92
C ALA A 261 0.00 6.50 4.80
N PHE A 262 -1.33 6.48 4.71
CA PHE A 262 -2.15 7.69 4.64
C PHE A 262 -2.17 8.49 5.94
N GLU A 263 -2.17 7.84 7.11
CA GLU A 263 -2.06 8.52 8.41
C GLU A 263 -0.71 9.25 8.56
N VAL A 264 0.38 8.68 8.04
CA VAL A 264 1.74 9.20 8.23
C VAL A 264 2.06 10.33 7.28
N ALA A 265 1.77 10.16 5.99
CA ALA A 265 2.25 11.07 4.95
C ALA A 265 1.14 11.56 4.00
N GLY A 266 -0.12 11.43 4.40
CA GLY A 266 -1.25 11.80 3.56
C GLY A 266 -1.17 13.21 2.99
N GLU A 267 -0.78 14.19 3.81
CA GLU A 267 -0.64 15.59 3.37
C GLU A 267 0.46 15.79 2.30
N ARG A 268 1.51 14.96 2.33
CA ARG A 268 2.65 15.06 1.41
C ARG A 268 2.52 14.19 0.17
N ILE A 269 1.77 13.08 0.23
CA ILE A 269 1.57 12.15 -0.90
C ILE A 269 1.04 12.90 -2.13
N CYS A 270 0.15 13.88 -1.95
CA CYS A 270 -0.41 14.64 -3.06
C CYS A 270 0.54 15.69 -3.65
N ASP A 271 1.66 16.01 -2.99
CA ASP A 271 2.67 16.91 -3.55
C ASP A 271 3.50 16.24 -4.65
N PHE A 272 3.53 14.91 -4.68
CA PHE A 272 4.21 14.09 -5.69
C PHE A 272 3.18 13.61 -6.72
N PRO A 273 3.14 14.14 -7.96
CA PRO A 273 2.17 13.77 -8.98
C PRO A 273 2.09 12.27 -9.26
N SER A 274 3.23 11.56 -9.23
CA SER A 274 3.30 10.13 -9.47
C SER A 274 2.57 9.30 -8.40
N LEU A 275 2.73 9.67 -7.12
CA LEU A 275 1.99 9.06 -6.01
C LEU A 275 0.51 9.49 -6.02
N SER A 276 0.25 10.76 -6.31
CA SER A 276 -1.10 11.30 -6.38
C SER A 276 -1.94 10.56 -7.43
N ALA A 277 -1.39 10.31 -8.62
CA ALA A 277 -2.07 9.56 -9.68
C ALA A 277 -2.49 8.15 -9.23
N LEU A 278 -1.62 7.43 -8.50
CA LEU A 278 -1.95 6.11 -7.97
C LEU A 278 -3.15 6.14 -7.04
N VAL A 279 -3.22 7.13 -6.14
CA VAL A 279 -4.34 7.29 -5.19
C VAL A 279 -5.62 7.73 -5.92
N LEU A 280 -5.52 8.73 -6.80
CA LEU A 280 -6.67 9.34 -7.49
C LEU A 280 -7.35 8.37 -8.47
N ASP A 281 -6.56 7.55 -9.17
CA ASP A 281 -7.06 6.65 -10.20
C ASP A 281 -7.42 5.29 -9.61
N HIS A 282 -6.41 4.42 -9.43
CA HIS A 282 -6.62 3.03 -9.02
C HIS A 282 -7.02 2.92 -7.54
N GLY A 283 -6.40 3.71 -6.66
CA GLY A 283 -6.67 3.70 -5.22
C GLY A 283 -8.13 3.97 -4.89
N CYS A 284 -8.64 5.13 -5.29
CA CYS A 284 -10.04 5.51 -5.06
C CYS A 284 -11.03 4.55 -5.74
N LYS A 285 -10.74 4.12 -6.97
CA LYS A 285 -11.56 3.12 -7.68
C LYS A 285 -11.71 1.84 -6.88
N TYR A 286 -10.60 1.24 -6.42
CA TYR A 286 -10.65 -0.02 -5.67
C TYR A 286 -11.26 0.15 -4.28
N LEU A 287 -10.92 1.22 -3.55
CA LEU A 287 -11.52 1.52 -2.26
C LEU A 287 -13.05 1.68 -2.36
N PHE A 288 -13.57 2.41 -3.36
CA PHE A 288 -15.02 2.56 -3.53
C PHE A 288 -15.72 1.29 -4.00
N GLN A 289 -15.02 0.41 -4.72
CA GLN A 289 -15.54 -0.92 -5.03
C GLN A 289 -15.62 -1.78 -3.76
N LEU A 290 -14.58 -1.78 -2.92
CA LEU A 290 -14.53 -2.52 -1.66
C LEU A 290 -15.49 -1.95 -0.58
N ALA A 291 -15.83 -0.66 -0.65
CA ALA A 291 -16.87 -0.03 0.19
C ALA A 291 -18.29 -0.60 -0.06
N ARG A 292 -18.44 -1.46 -1.07
CA ARG A 292 -19.66 -2.21 -1.39
C ARG A 292 -19.52 -3.71 -1.12
N SER A 293 -18.44 -4.13 -0.47
CA SER A 293 -18.19 -5.53 -0.15
C SER A 293 -19.24 -6.07 0.84
N ASP A 294 -19.64 -7.32 0.63
CA ASP A 294 -20.50 -8.06 1.56
C ASP A 294 -19.71 -8.61 2.77
N ASN A 295 -18.37 -8.60 2.70
CA ASN A 295 -17.52 -8.99 3.81
C ASN A 295 -17.42 -7.83 4.82
N PRO A 296 -17.96 -7.97 6.05
CA PRO A 296 -18.05 -6.86 7.00
C PRO A 296 -16.67 -6.36 7.45
N ALA A 297 -15.68 -7.25 7.57
CA ALA A 297 -14.33 -6.86 7.97
C ALA A 297 -13.65 -6.02 6.88
N VAL A 298 -13.79 -6.44 5.61
CA VAL A 298 -13.25 -5.70 4.45
C VAL A 298 -13.93 -4.35 4.35
N LEU A 299 -15.27 -4.32 4.46
CA LEU A 299 -16.06 -3.09 4.42
C LEU A 299 -15.61 -2.10 5.51
N GLN A 300 -15.57 -2.54 6.78
CA GLN A 300 -15.18 -1.70 7.91
C GLN A 300 -13.76 -1.12 7.73
N THR A 301 -12.81 -1.98 7.37
CA THR A 301 -11.41 -1.54 7.17
C THR A 301 -11.31 -0.56 5.99
N THR A 302 -12.06 -0.82 4.91
CA THR A 302 -12.10 0.07 3.74
C THR A 302 -12.68 1.43 4.08
N LEU A 303 -13.81 1.49 4.79
CA LEU A 303 -14.43 2.75 5.20
C LEU A 303 -13.51 3.56 6.13
N ARG A 304 -12.78 2.88 7.02
CA ARG A 304 -11.73 3.51 7.84
C ARG A 304 -10.63 4.11 6.96
N THR A 305 -10.08 3.34 6.02
CA THR A 305 -9.03 3.82 5.09
C THR A 305 -9.52 5.00 4.25
N ILE A 306 -10.76 4.96 3.76
CA ILE A 306 -11.38 6.09 3.03
C ILE A 306 -11.51 7.33 3.91
N SER A 307 -11.94 7.17 5.16
CA SER A 307 -12.06 8.29 6.11
C SER A 307 -10.71 8.96 6.34
N THR A 308 -9.68 8.17 6.64
CA THR A 308 -8.29 8.63 6.80
C THR A 308 -7.81 9.37 5.55
N MET A 309 -8.05 8.80 4.37
CA MET A 309 -7.66 9.40 3.08
C MET A 309 -8.29 10.79 2.90
N PHE A 310 -9.60 10.95 3.17
CA PHE A 310 -10.25 12.27 3.06
C PHE A 310 -9.84 13.24 4.15
N GLU A 311 -9.45 12.76 5.34
CA GLU A 311 -8.96 13.62 6.41
C GLU A 311 -7.59 14.22 6.06
N THR A 312 -6.69 13.43 5.46
CA THR A 312 -5.30 13.85 5.21
C THR A 312 -5.06 14.44 3.81
N MET A 313 -5.85 14.06 2.79
CA MET A 313 -5.64 14.45 1.38
C MET A 313 -6.77 15.32 0.80
N ARG A 314 -7.58 15.96 1.66
CA ARG A 314 -8.83 16.65 1.26
C ARG A 314 -8.70 17.58 0.05
N ARG A 315 -7.62 18.38 0.00
CA ARG A 315 -7.42 19.44 -1.01
C ARG A 315 -7.38 18.90 -2.45
N ASN A 316 -7.00 17.63 -2.61
CA ASN A 316 -6.77 17.01 -3.91
C ASN A 316 -7.87 16.02 -4.31
N LEU A 317 -8.83 15.75 -3.42
CA LEU A 317 -9.84 14.69 -3.57
C LEU A 317 -11.27 15.22 -3.69
N LYS A 318 -11.47 16.44 -4.19
CA LYS A 318 -12.80 17.08 -4.30
C LYS A 318 -13.83 16.17 -4.97
N LEU A 319 -13.58 15.74 -6.21
CA LEU A 319 -14.54 14.94 -6.98
C LEU A 319 -14.75 13.53 -6.38
N GLN A 320 -13.71 12.95 -5.82
CA GLN A 320 -13.77 11.65 -5.14
C GLN A 320 -14.60 11.74 -3.85
N GLN A 321 -14.46 12.84 -3.11
CA GLN A 321 -15.25 13.11 -1.90
C GLN A 321 -16.72 13.31 -2.24
N GLU A 322 -17.03 14.06 -3.30
CA GLU A 322 -18.39 14.22 -3.82
C GLU A 322 -19.02 12.86 -4.12
N LEU A 323 -18.34 12.04 -4.92
CA LEU A 323 -18.82 10.72 -5.31
C LEU A 323 -19.07 9.82 -4.10
N PHE A 324 -18.16 9.85 -3.12
CA PHE A 324 -18.30 9.05 -1.90
C PHE A 324 -19.43 9.54 -0.99
N LEU A 325 -19.60 10.85 -0.83
CA LEU A 325 -20.70 11.43 -0.05
C LEU A 325 -22.06 11.13 -0.72
N ALA A 326 -22.17 11.31 -2.03
CA ALA A 326 -23.35 10.95 -2.80
C ALA A 326 -23.69 9.46 -2.62
N PHE A 327 -22.70 8.58 -2.77
CA PHE A 327 -22.84 7.13 -2.53
C PHE A 327 -23.32 6.84 -1.10
N THR A 328 -22.73 7.48 -0.09
CA THR A 328 -23.06 7.27 1.32
C THR A 328 -24.49 7.71 1.60
N ILE A 329 -24.91 8.88 1.12
CA ILE A 329 -26.28 9.39 1.28
C ILE A 329 -27.28 8.45 0.58
N ASP A 330 -26.98 7.97 -0.63
CA ASP A 330 -27.86 7.03 -1.35
C ASP A 330 -28.02 5.70 -0.62
N ARG A 331 -26.94 5.18 -0.04
CA ARG A 331 -26.98 3.97 0.78
C ARG A 331 -27.77 4.16 2.08
N LEU A 332 -27.76 5.36 2.64
CA LEU A 332 -28.45 5.69 3.89
C LEU A 332 -29.92 6.12 3.67
N ALA A 333 -30.30 6.45 2.44
CA ALA A 333 -31.67 6.82 2.10
C ALA A 333 -32.66 5.70 2.44
N PRO A 334 -33.89 6.03 2.90
CA PRO A 334 -34.91 5.03 3.16
C PRO A 334 -35.28 4.28 1.88
N PRO A 335 -35.68 3.00 1.97
CA PRO A 335 -36.12 2.26 0.79
C PRO A 335 -37.31 2.96 0.13
N PRO A 336 -37.35 3.03 -1.22
CA PRO A 336 -38.48 3.62 -1.90
C PRO A 336 -39.77 2.87 -1.50
N PRO A 337 -40.90 3.59 -1.31
CA PRO A 337 -42.16 2.93 -1.00
C PRO A 337 -42.50 1.91 -2.09
N PRO A 338 -43.08 0.74 -1.73
CA PRO A 338 -43.45 -0.25 -2.72
C PRO A 338 -44.42 0.37 -3.74
N PRO A 339 -44.34 0.01 -5.03
CA PRO A 339 -45.26 0.54 -6.02
C PRO A 339 -46.68 0.16 -5.61
N ASN A 340 -47.50 1.18 -5.30
CA ASN A 340 -48.91 1.00 -5.04
C ASN A 340 -49.52 0.29 -6.25
N LYS A 341 -49.85 -1.00 -6.10
CA LYS A 341 -50.79 -1.67 -7.01
C LYS A 341 -52.14 -0.99 -6.81
N ALA A 342 -52.38 0.07 -7.57
CA ALA A 342 -53.68 0.70 -7.63
C ALA A 342 -54.68 -0.35 -8.11
N HIS A 343 -55.46 -0.90 -7.18
CA HIS A 343 -56.64 -1.68 -7.49
C HIS A 343 -57.61 -0.76 -8.23
N SER A 344 -57.83 -1.05 -9.52
CA SER A 344 -58.92 -0.51 -10.32
C SER A 344 -60.26 -0.92 -9.70
N LEU A 345 -60.76 -0.13 -8.75
CA LEU A 345 -62.15 -0.18 -8.29
C LEU A 345 -62.98 0.75 -9.18
N LYS A 346 -63.62 0.14 -10.17
CA LYS A 346 -64.71 0.73 -10.96
C LYS A 346 -65.81 1.18 -9.99
N THR A 347 -66.14 2.46 -9.99
CA THR A 347 -67.38 2.98 -9.39
C THR A 347 -68.20 3.68 -10.46
N ASN A 348 -69.48 3.29 -10.52
CA ASN A 348 -70.48 3.64 -11.52
C ASN A 348 -71.01 5.08 -11.35
N ILE A 349 -71.08 5.79 -12.48
CA ILE A 349 -72.24 6.52 -13.06
C ILE A 349 -73.14 7.33 -12.12
N SER A 350 -73.21 8.65 -12.37
CA SER A 350 -74.48 9.42 -12.46
C SER A 350 -74.29 10.83 -13.08
N PRO A 351 -75.35 11.48 -13.62
CA PRO A 351 -75.27 12.18 -14.90
C PRO A 351 -75.45 13.70 -14.81
N ARG A 352 -74.70 14.48 -15.61
CA ARG A 352 -75.20 15.74 -16.17
C ARG A 352 -74.43 16.14 -17.45
N PRO A 353 -75.10 16.63 -18.52
CA PRO A 353 -74.50 16.80 -19.84
C PRO A 353 -74.02 18.24 -20.12
N GLY A 354 -72.98 18.39 -20.95
CA GLY A 354 -72.63 19.69 -21.55
C GLY A 354 -71.24 19.83 -22.21
N THR A 355 -71.04 19.18 -23.38
CA THR A 355 -70.30 19.68 -24.58
C THR A 355 -68.78 20.01 -24.53
N PRO A 356 -68.05 20.04 -25.68
CA PRO A 356 -66.85 19.22 -25.90
C PRO A 356 -65.51 19.97 -25.90
N THR A 357 -64.44 19.18 -25.86
CA THR A 357 -63.01 19.51 -25.93
C THR A 357 -62.56 20.16 -27.25
N SER A 358 -61.66 21.15 -27.12
CA SER A 358 -60.54 21.49 -28.02
C SER A 358 -59.62 22.35 -27.14
N GLY A 359 -58.43 21.94 -26.70
CA GLY A 359 -57.32 21.36 -27.45
C GLY A 359 -56.18 22.38 -27.37
N ILE A 360 -55.03 21.94 -26.84
CA ILE A 360 -53.74 22.67 -26.68
C ILE A 360 -53.55 23.35 -25.31
N SER A 361 -52.89 22.64 -24.38
CA SER A 361 -52.05 23.25 -23.34
C SER A 361 -50.59 22.86 -23.61
N PRO A 362 -49.61 23.75 -23.44
CA PRO A 362 -48.21 23.47 -23.72
C PRO A 362 -47.61 22.58 -22.64
N ALA A 363 -46.59 21.81 -23.02
CA ALA A 363 -45.74 21.07 -22.10
C ALA A 363 -44.88 22.05 -21.28
N ASP A 364 -45.06 22.03 -19.96
CA ASP A 364 -44.05 22.56 -19.03
C ASP A 364 -42.86 21.58 -19.03
N VAL A 365 -41.83 21.95 -19.78
CA VAL A 365 -40.53 21.30 -19.73
C VAL A 365 -39.74 21.99 -18.61
N ASP A 366 -39.92 21.49 -17.39
CA ASP A 366 -39.10 21.90 -16.24
C ASP A 366 -37.65 21.46 -16.50
N SER A 367 -36.85 22.40 -16.97
CA SER A 367 -35.50 22.21 -17.52
C SER A 367 -34.47 22.84 -16.60
N ASP A 368 -34.44 22.42 -15.33
CA ASP A 368 -33.37 22.78 -14.37
C ASP A 368 -32.93 21.54 -13.58
N LYS A 369 -32.52 20.49 -14.28
CA LYS A 369 -31.69 19.44 -13.70
C LYS A 369 -30.28 19.54 -14.26
N ALA A 370 -29.36 20.00 -13.42
CA ALA A 370 -27.93 19.85 -13.60
C ALA A 370 -27.59 18.42 -14.07
N PRO A 371 -26.54 18.22 -14.87
CA PRO A 371 -26.17 16.91 -15.38
C PRO A 371 -25.84 15.99 -14.20
N SER A 372 -26.80 15.14 -13.83
CA SER A 372 -26.62 14.16 -12.76
C SER A 372 -25.57 13.15 -13.20
N THR A 373 -24.56 12.94 -12.34
CA THR A 373 -23.64 11.82 -12.45
C THR A 373 -24.41 10.50 -12.64
N PRO A 374 -23.87 9.51 -13.38
CA PRO A 374 -24.59 8.27 -13.65
C PRO A 374 -24.93 7.56 -12.33
N ARG A 375 -26.20 7.65 -11.93
CA ARG A 375 -26.72 7.08 -10.69
C ARG A 375 -26.56 5.56 -10.71
N LEU A 376 -25.56 5.06 -9.99
CA LEU A 376 -25.50 3.66 -9.62
C LEU A 376 -26.67 3.39 -8.67
N LEU A 377 -27.67 2.63 -9.12
CA LEU A 377 -28.76 2.14 -8.26
C LEU A 377 -28.16 1.21 -7.21
N VAL A 378 -27.75 1.75 -6.06
CA VAL A 378 -27.28 0.95 -4.94
C VAL A 378 -28.42 0.75 -3.96
N ALA A 379 -28.69 -0.50 -3.59
CA ALA A 379 -29.72 -0.82 -2.61
C ALA A 379 -29.42 -0.13 -1.27
N PRO A 380 -30.43 0.35 -0.52
CA PRO A 380 -30.23 0.91 0.81
C PRO A 380 -29.50 -0.06 1.75
N ALA A 381 -28.54 0.45 2.50
CA ALA A 381 -27.83 -0.25 3.55
C ALA A 381 -28.78 -0.58 4.73
N ARG A 382 -28.57 -1.75 5.33
CA ARG A 382 -29.36 -2.26 6.48
C ARG A 382 -28.43 -2.81 7.55
N GLY A 383 -28.90 -2.87 8.79
CA GLY A 383 -28.15 -3.41 9.94
C GLY A 383 -26.79 -2.73 10.11
N ASP A 384 -25.78 -3.52 10.45
CA ASP A 384 -24.42 -3.09 10.76
C ASP A 384 -23.78 -2.25 9.64
N THR A 385 -24.05 -2.57 8.37
CA THR A 385 -23.56 -1.77 7.23
C THR A 385 -24.10 -0.34 7.25
N ARG A 386 -25.35 -0.14 7.67
CA ARG A 386 -25.94 1.20 7.80
C ARG A 386 -25.25 1.97 8.93
N GLU A 387 -25.00 1.32 10.06
CA GLU A 387 -24.32 1.92 11.21
C GLU A 387 -22.90 2.35 10.86
N LEU A 388 -22.13 1.48 10.19
CA LEU A 388 -20.77 1.79 9.73
C LEU A 388 -20.74 3.00 8.77
N LEU A 389 -21.70 3.09 7.85
CA LEU A 389 -21.79 4.22 6.92
C LEU A 389 -22.18 5.52 7.65
N LEU A 390 -23.06 5.47 8.65
CA LEU A 390 -23.40 6.62 9.48
C LEU A 390 -22.20 7.08 10.32
N GLU A 391 -21.46 6.15 10.92
CA GLU A 391 -20.24 6.46 11.67
C GLU A 391 -19.18 7.09 10.75
N THR A 392 -19.00 6.54 9.55
CA THR A 392 -18.09 7.07 8.53
C THR A 392 -18.48 8.49 8.11
N LEU A 393 -19.76 8.75 7.85
CA LEU A 393 -20.26 10.08 7.52
C LEU A 393 -20.05 11.07 8.68
N SER A 394 -20.29 10.62 9.92
CA SER A 394 -20.03 11.40 11.13
C SER A 394 -18.54 11.76 11.28
N LEU A 395 -17.63 10.82 11.02
CA LEU A 395 -16.19 11.05 11.07
C LEU A 395 -15.75 12.09 10.03
N ILE A 396 -16.18 11.94 8.78
CA ILE A 396 -15.81 12.87 7.70
C ILE A 396 -16.41 14.28 7.97
N SER A 397 -17.60 14.36 8.56
CA SER A 397 -18.29 15.62 8.86
C SER A 397 -17.82 16.33 10.13
N ARG A 398 -16.87 15.75 10.89
CA ARG A 398 -16.49 16.22 12.23
C ARG A 398 -15.82 17.61 12.27
N HIS A 399 -15.26 18.05 11.17
CA HIS A 399 -14.49 19.31 11.14
C HIS A 399 -15.42 20.54 11.08
N PRO A 400 -15.05 21.65 11.74
CA PRO A 400 -15.96 22.79 11.93
C PRO A 400 -16.45 23.45 10.63
N SER A 401 -15.63 23.44 9.57
CA SER A 401 -15.97 24.05 8.29
C SER A 401 -16.77 23.14 7.36
N PHE A 402 -17.08 21.90 7.74
CA PHE A 402 -17.62 20.90 6.81
C PHE A 402 -18.82 21.39 5.99
N MET A 403 -19.85 21.91 6.66
CA MET A 403 -21.07 22.36 5.96
C MET A 403 -20.80 23.58 5.07
N VAL A 404 -19.89 24.47 5.48
CA VAL A 404 -19.48 25.62 4.66
C VAL A 404 -18.71 25.13 3.44
N ASP A 405 -17.77 24.21 3.65
CA ASP A 405 -16.95 23.60 2.59
C ASP A 405 -17.83 22.84 1.60
N LEU A 406 -18.90 22.18 2.06
CA LEU A 406 -19.87 21.54 1.16
C LEU A 406 -20.55 22.57 0.25
N TYR A 407 -21.06 23.65 0.83
CA TYR A 407 -21.75 24.69 0.07
C TYR A 407 -20.83 25.43 -0.90
N THR A 408 -19.65 25.85 -0.44
CA THR A 408 -18.74 26.67 -1.25
C THR A 408 -18.04 25.87 -2.34
N ASN A 409 -17.68 24.62 -2.05
CA ASN A 409 -16.93 23.82 -3.01
C ASN A 409 -17.82 23.04 -3.98
N TYR A 410 -19.04 22.64 -3.57
CA TYR A 410 -19.89 21.78 -4.40
C TYR A 410 -21.12 22.52 -4.91
N ASP A 411 -22.01 23.03 -4.04
CA ASP A 411 -23.26 23.68 -4.46
C ASP A 411 -23.04 24.97 -5.26
N CYS A 412 -21.91 25.65 -5.07
CA CYS A 412 -21.53 26.83 -5.86
C CYS A 412 -20.79 26.50 -7.16
N ASP A 413 -20.42 25.23 -7.42
CA ASP A 413 -19.73 24.78 -8.63
C ASP A 413 -20.72 24.08 -9.57
N MET A 414 -20.89 24.63 -10.77
CA MET A 414 -21.84 24.11 -11.77
C MET A 414 -21.53 22.68 -12.25
N ASN A 415 -20.31 22.19 -12.02
CA ASN A 415 -19.89 20.84 -12.43
C ASN A 415 -20.13 19.80 -11.32
N CYS A 416 -20.50 20.23 -10.12
CA CYS A 416 -20.76 19.38 -8.97
C CYS A 416 -22.25 19.31 -8.67
N GLU A 417 -22.65 18.29 -7.93
CA GLU A 417 -23.97 18.18 -7.33
C GLU A 417 -24.06 19.04 -6.05
N ASN A 418 -25.29 19.46 -5.72
CA ASN A 418 -25.58 20.22 -4.51
C ASN A 418 -25.46 19.35 -3.25
N MET A 419 -24.23 19.04 -2.83
CA MET A 419 -23.92 18.17 -1.70
C MET A 419 -24.41 18.72 -0.36
N PHE A 420 -24.36 20.03 -0.15
CA PHE A 420 -24.90 20.65 1.07
C PHE A 420 -26.41 20.46 1.14
N GLU A 421 -27.14 20.85 0.08
CA GLU A 421 -28.60 20.65 0.02
C GLU A 421 -28.96 19.18 0.22
N ARG A 422 -28.28 18.27 -0.48
CA ARG A 422 -28.54 16.83 -0.43
C ARG A 422 -28.33 16.25 0.97
N LEU A 423 -27.28 16.68 1.67
CA LEU A 423 -27.00 16.22 3.03
C LEU A 423 -28.04 16.74 4.03
N ILE A 424 -28.44 18.02 3.92
CA ILE A 424 -29.50 18.61 4.75
C ILE A 424 -30.83 17.89 4.51
N ASP A 425 -31.18 17.66 3.25
CA ASP A 425 -32.39 16.94 2.85
C ASP A 425 -32.45 15.52 3.41
N PHE A 426 -31.30 14.85 3.45
CA PHE A 426 -31.18 13.54 4.08
C PHE A 426 -31.35 13.65 5.60
N ALA A 427 -30.62 14.55 6.26
CA ALA A 427 -30.64 14.72 7.71
C ALA A 427 -31.99 15.18 8.26
N ALA A 428 -32.77 15.94 7.48
CA ALA A 428 -34.11 16.42 7.84
C ALA A 428 -35.21 15.36 7.66
N LYS A 429 -34.95 14.30 6.90
CA LYS A 429 -35.89 13.18 6.65
C LYS A 429 -35.71 12.01 7.61
N VAL A 430 -34.59 11.98 8.34
CA VAL A 430 -34.33 11.06 9.47
C VAL A 430 -34.95 11.65 10.72
#